data_AF-A0A5T6XVJ4-F1
#
_entry.id   AF-A0A5T6XVJ4-F1
#
_cell.length_a   1.000
_cell.length_b   1.000
_cell.length_c   1.000
_cell.angle_alpha   90.00
_cell.angle_beta   90.00
_cell.angle_gamma   90.00
#
_symmetry.space_group_name_H-M   'P 1'
#
loop_
_entity.id
_entity.type
_entity.pdbx_description
1 polymer ?
#
loop_
_entity_poly.entity_id
_entity_poly.type
_entity_poly.pdbx_seq_one_letter_code
_entity_poly.pdbx_strand_id
1 'polypeptide(L)'
;MTMSYDPLAYEMPWRPNYEKNAVAGWLAASGAALAVEQVSTMPPEPFYWMTGICGVMAMARLPKAIKLHLLQKHLKGRDLEFISIAELQKYIKDTPDDMWLGSGFLWENRHAQRVFEILKRDWTSIVGRESTVKKVVRKIQGKK
;
A
#
# COMPACT_ATOMS: atom_id res chain seq x y z
N MET A 1 -18.32 -18.16 16.49
CA MET A 1 -17.11 -17.63 15.80
C MET A 1 -16.12 -17.21 16.86
N THR A 2 -15.01 -17.92 17.02
CA THR A 2 -13.92 -17.54 17.94
C THR A 2 -13.07 -16.45 17.28
N MET A 3 -13.06 -15.24 17.85
CA MET A 3 -12.12 -14.20 17.40
C MET A 3 -10.69 -14.67 17.68
N SER A 4 -9.91 -14.92 16.63
CA SER A 4 -8.48 -15.17 16.72
C SER A 4 -7.78 -13.86 17.11
N TYR A 5 -7.46 -13.69 18.39
CA TYR A 5 -6.72 -12.55 18.91
C TYR A 5 -5.22 -12.90 18.95
N ASP A 6 -4.42 -12.23 18.12
CA ASP A 6 -2.96 -12.30 18.18
C ASP A 6 -2.42 -11.01 18.86
N PRO A 7 -2.05 -11.08 20.16
CA PRO A 7 -1.52 -9.92 20.89
C PRO A 7 -0.16 -9.46 20.37
N LEU A 8 0.55 -10.28 19.58
CA LEU A 8 1.88 -10.00 19.06
C LEU A 8 1.85 -9.54 17.60
N ALA A 9 0.67 -9.50 16.96
CA ALA A 9 0.49 -9.04 15.58
C ALA A 9 0.62 -7.51 15.42
N TYR A 10 1.57 -6.89 16.12
CA TYR A 10 1.93 -5.50 15.86
C TYR A 10 2.68 -5.39 14.54
N GLU A 11 2.10 -4.65 13.59
CA GLU A 11 2.80 -4.18 12.41
C GLU A 11 2.96 -2.66 12.51
N MET A 12 4.12 -2.12 12.12
CA MET A 12 4.36 -0.67 11.99
C MET A 12 4.21 -0.22 10.52
N PRO A 13 3.01 0.24 10.07
CA PRO A 13 2.74 0.60 8.68
C PRO A 13 3.63 1.68 8.10
N TRP A 14 4.13 2.61 8.92
CA TRP A 14 4.88 3.79 8.46
C TRP A 14 6.37 3.54 8.23
N ARG A 15 6.85 2.31 8.44
CA ARG A 15 8.25 1.98 8.14
C ARG A 15 8.52 2.07 6.63
N PRO A 16 9.76 2.37 6.20
CA PRO A 16 10.15 2.23 4.81
C PRO A 16 9.91 0.80 4.30
N ASN A 17 9.52 0.67 3.04
CA ASN A 17 9.28 -0.62 2.40
C ASN A 17 10.61 -1.23 1.94
N TYR A 18 11.37 -1.77 2.91
CA TYR A 18 12.65 -2.44 2.66
C TYR A 18 12.50 -3.68 1.79
N GLU A 19 11.35 -4.34 1.80
CA GLU A 19 11.06 -5.48 0.93
C GLU A 19 11.01 -5.07 -0.53
N LYS A 20 10.45 -3.89 -0.85
CA LYS A 20 10.53 -3.33 -2.19
C LYS A 20 11.97 -3.09 -2.61
N ASN A 21 12.80 -2.55 -1.72
CA ASN A 21 14.23 -2.34 -2.01
C ASN A 21 14.97 -3.66 -2.20
N ALA A 22 14.65 -4.69 -1.42
CA ALA A 22 15.22 -6.03 -1.59
C ALA A 22 14.81 -6.64 -2.94
N VAL A 23 13.53 -6.55 -3.33
CA VAL A 23 13.05 -6.98 -4.65
C VAL A 23 13.82 -6.26 -5.76
N ALA A 24 13.95 -4.93 -5.65
CA ALA A 24 14.70 -4.14 -6.63
C ALA A 24 16.18 -4.55 -6.71
N GLY A 25 16.82 -4.80 -5.55
CA GLY A 25 18.21 -5.26 -5.49
C GLY A 25 18.41 -6.63 -6.15
N TRP A 26 17.52 -7.59 -5.85
CA TRP A 26 17.58 -8.92 -6.47
C TRP A 26 17.31 -8.88 -7.98
N LEU A 27 16.35 -8.07 -8.43
CA LEU A 27 16.11 -7.88 -9.87
C LEU A 27 17.27 -7.16 -10.56
N ALA A 28 17.90 -6.19 -9.90
CA ALA A 28 19.08 -5.51 -10.43
C ALA A 28 20.28 -6.47 -10.55
N ALA A 29 20.51 -7.31 -9.54
CA ALA A 29 21.55 -8.35 -9.59
C ALA A 29 21.28 -9.38 -10.70
N SER A 30 20.02 -9.81 -10.85
CA SER A 30 19.59 -10.67 -11.94
C SER A 30 19.82 -10.04 -13.32
N GLY A 31 19.47 -8.76 -13.49
CA GLY A 31 19.70 -8.03 -14.73
C GLY A 31 21.18 -7.83 -15.03
N ALA A 32 21.98 -7.53 -14.01
CA ALA A 32 23.43 -7.39 -14.14
C ALA A 32 24.09 -8.72 -14.53
N ALA A 33 23.66 -9.84 -13.95
CA ALA A 33 24.13 -11.19 -14.32
C ALA A 33 23.95 -11.45 -15.82
N LEU A 34 22.76 -11.17 -16.35
CA LEU A 34 22.46 -11.32 -17.78
C LEU A 34 23.23 -10.32 -18.64
N ALA A 35 23.36 -9.06 -18.21
CA ALA A 35 24.11 -8.06 -18.96
C ALA A 35 25.61 -8.41 -19.08
N VAL A 36 26.20 -8.96 -18.02
CA VAL A 36 27.61 -9.38 -18.03
C VAL A 36 27.80 -10.62 -18.91
N GLU A 37 26.86 -11.57 -18.89
CA GLU A 37 26.92 -12.76 -19.75
C GLU A 37 26.99 -12.38 -21.25
N GLN A 38 26.23 -11.37 -21.66
CA GLN A 38 26.20 -10.90 -23.07
C GLN A 38 27.52 -10.26 -23.56
N VAL A 39 28.36 -9.77 -22.65
CA VAL A 39 29.63 -9.08 -22.99
C VAL A 39 30.86 -9.88 -22.60
N SER A 40 30.68 -10.98 -21.87
CA SER A 40 31.75 -11.83 -21.37
C SER A 40 32.00 -13.00 -22.31
N THR A 41 33.24 -13.48 -22.36
CA THR A 41 33.62 -14.73 -23.04
C THR A 41 33.58 -15.94 -22.12
N MET A 42 33.11 -15.76 -20.88
CA MET A 42 33.00 -16.83 -19.88
C MET A 42 31.82 -17.78 -20.18
N PRO A 43 31.86 -19.01 -19.66
CA PRO A 43 30.72 -19.94 -19.76
C PRO A 43 29.42 -19.34 -19.19
N PRO A 44 28.26 -19.50 -19.86
CA PRO A 44 27.01 -18.85 -19.48
C PRO A 44 26.30 -19.50 -18.28
N GLU A 45 26.61 -20.76 -17.95
CA GLU A 45 25.89 -21.54 -16.95
C GLU A 45 25.86 -20.90 -15.56
N PRO A 46 26.97 -20.36 -15.01
CA PRO A 46 26.95 -19.68 -13.71
C PRO A 46 26.04 -18.45 -13.69
N PHE A 47 25.94 -17.72 -14.81
CA PHE A 47 25.08 -16.55 -14.92
C PHE A 47 23.61 -16.93 -14.88
N TYR A 48 23.22 -18.04 -15.51
CA TYR A 48 21.84 -18.54 -15.43
C TYR A 48 21.46 -19.00 -14.02
N TRP A 49 22.37 -19.69 -13.31
CA TRP A 49 22.15 -20.05 -11.91
C TRP A 49 21.99 -18.81 -11.02
N MET A 50 22.85 -17.80 -11.20
CA MET A 50 22.78 -16.55 -10.46
C MET A 50 21.48 -15.79 -10.71
N THR A 51 21.08 -15.66 -11.98
CA THR A 51 19.78 -15.09 -12.39
C THR A 51 18.62 -15.84 -11.76
N GLY A 52 18.65 -17.18 -11.80
CA GLY A 52 17.62 -18.03 -11.21
C GLY A 52 17.46 -17.82 -9.70
N ILE A 53 18.57 -17.85 -8.96
CA ILE A 53 18.59 -17.62 -7.50
C ILE A 53 18.08 -16.21 -7.18
N CYS A 54 18.57 -15.19 -7.88
CA CYS A 54 18.12 -13.81 -7.69
C CYS A 54 16.61 -13.68 -7.96
N GLY A 55 16.10 -14.30 -9.02
CA GLY A 55 14.68 -14.32 -9.35
C GLY A 55 13.83 -14.95 -8.24
N VAL A 56 14.24 -16.11 -7.71
CA VAL A 56 13.55 -16.76 -6.59
C VAL A 56 13.53 -15.87 -5.35
N MET A 57 14.65 -15.23 -5.02
CA MET A 57 14.76 -14.34 -3.87
C MET A 57 13.90 -13.08 -4.02
N ALA A 58 13.79 -12.53 -5.23
CA ALA A 58 12.86 -11.44 -5.54
C ALA A 58 11.40 -11.87 -5.34
N MET A 59 11.02 -13.02 -5.91
CA MET A 59 9.65 -13.55 -5.80
C MET A 59 9.26 -13.85 -4.35
N ALA A 60 10.18 -14.39 -3.54
CA ALA A 60 9.92 -14.66 -2.13
C ALA A 60 9.63 -13.40 -1.30
N ARG A 61 10.14 -12.23 -1.71
CA ARG A 61 9.96 -10.95 -1.00
C ARG A 61 8.81 -10.11 -1.56
N LEU A 62 8.39 -10.37 -2.80
CA LEU A 62 7.40 -9.57 -3.51
C LEU A 62 6.04 -9.47 -2.78
N PRO A 63 5.44 -10.56 -2.23
CA PRO A 63 4.14 -10.45 -1.56
C PRO A 63 4.16 -9.51 -0.35
N LYS A 64 5.26 -9.54 0.43
CA LYS A 64 5.43 -8.65 1.59
C LYS A 64 5.58 -7.19 1.15
N ALA A 65 6.33 -6.95 0.08
CA ALA A 65 6.48 -5.62 -0.50
C ALA A 65 5.13 -5.05 -0.97
N ILE A 66 4.32 -5.86 -1.65
CA ILE A 66 2.98 -5.48 -2.13
C ILE A 66 2.04 -5.22 -0.95
N LYS A 67 1.99 -6.13 0.05
CA LYS A 67 1.13 -5.99 1.23
C LYS A 67 1.36 -4.65 1.94
N LEU A 68 2.62 -4.31 2.22
CA LEU A 68 2.96 -3.05 2.89
C LEU A 68 2.69 -1.84 1.99
N HIS A 69 2.98 -1.93 0.70
CA HIS A 69 2.70 -0.84 -0.25
C HIS A 69 1.20 -0.52 -0.32
N LEU A 70 0.36 -1.54 -0.43
CA LEU A 70 -1.08 -1.38 -0.44
C LEU A 70 -1.58 -0.83 0.90
N LEU A 71 -1.10 -1.34 2.03
CA LEU A 71 -1.45 -0.83 3.35
C LEU A 71 -1.15 0.68 3.47
N GLN A 72 0.07 1.09 3.10
CA GLN A 72 0.48 2.49 3.10
C GLN A 72 -0.36 3.34 2.15
N LYS A 73 -0.68 2.82 0.96
CA LYS A 73 -1.54 3.50 -0.01
C LYS A 73 -2.93 3.79 0.57
N HIS A 74 -3.55 2.83 1.25
CA HIS A 74 -4.87 3.01 1.85
C HIS A 74 -4.84 3.92 3.09
N LEU A 75 -3.74 3.94 3.85
CA LEU A 75 -3.58 4.81 5.01
C LEU A 75 -3.35 6.29 4.65
N LYS A 76 -2.89 6.59 3.43
CA LYS A 76 -2.76 7.98 2.94
C LYS A 76 -4.10 8.67 2.68
N GLY A 77 -5.20 7.94 2.81
CA GLY A 77 -6.55 8.42 2.52
C GLY A 77 -7.10 7.85 1.23
N ARG A 78 -8.42 7.81 1.16
CA ARG A 78 -9.21 7.55 -0.05
C ARG A 78 -9.99 8.82 -0.39
N ASP A 79 -10.47 8.90 -1.61
CA ASP A 79 -11.39 9.97 -1.99
C ASP A 79 -12.64 9.92 -1.12
N LEU A 80 -13.24 11.07 -0.85
CA LEU A 80 -14.44 11.16 -0.03
C LEU A 80 -15.61 10.47 -0.76
N GLU A 81 -16.27 9.55 -0.07
CA GLU A 81 -17.48 8.91 -0.56
C GLU A 81 -18.68 9.79 -0.23
N PHE A 82 -19.51 10.06 -1.23
CA PHE A 82 -20.76 10.80 -1.09
C PHE A 82 -21.92 9.89 -1.47
N ILE A 83 -23.02 10.00 -0.74
CA ILE A 83 -24.26 9.27 -1.01
C ILE A 83 -25.31 10.23 -1.57
N SER A 84 -26.10 9.77 -2.53
CA SER A 84 -27.25 10.53 -3.03
C SER A 84 -28.47 10.41 -2.10
N ILE A 85 -29.36 11.41 -2.11
CA ILE A 85 -30.63 11.36 -1.34
C ILE A 85 -31.47 10.14 -1.76
N ALA A 86 -31.49 9.81 -3.05
CA ALA A 86 -32.24 8.65 -3.56
C ALA A 86 -31.68 7.31 -3.03
N GLU A 87 -30.37 7.19 -2.85
CA GLU A 87 -29.76 6.02 -2.20
C GLU A 87 -30.01 6.01 -0.70
N LEU A 88 -29.93 7.17 -0.04
CA LEU A 88 -30.26 7.30 1.37
C LEU A 88 -31.69 6.83 1.68
N GLN A 89 -32.66 7.21 0.83
CA GLN A 89 -34.05 6.77 0.93
C GLN A 89 -34.19 5.25 0.89
N LYS A 90 -33.30 4.52 0.21
CA LYS A 90 -33.32 3.04 0.19
C LYS A 90 -32.92 2.46 1.54
N TYR A 91 -31.98 3.08 2.26
CA TYR A 91 -31.53 2.58 3.58
C TYR A 91 -32.55 2.82 4.69
N ILE A 92 -33.33 3.90 4.60
CA ILE A 92 -34.28 4.33 5.64
C ILE A 92 -35.72 3.87 5.31
N LYS A 93 -35.95 3.29 4.12
CA LYS A 93 -37.29 2.94 3.63
C LYS A 93 -38.14 2.16 4.63
N ASP A 94 -37.52 1.19 5.32
CA ASP A 94 -38.20 0.28 6.23
C ASP A 94 -38.23 0.82 7.68
N THR A 95 -37.53 1.93 7.95
CA THR A 95 -37.43 2.60 9.26
C THR A 95 -37.52 4.12 9.11
N PRO A 96 -38.67 4.67 8.64
CA PRO A 96 -38.80 6.09 8.28
C PRO A 96 -38.63 7.07 9.45
N ASP A 97 -38.81 6.59 10.69
CA ASP A 97 -38.61 7.40 11.91
C ASP A 97 -37.15 7.36 12.41
N ASP A 98 -36.30 6.49 11.85
CA ASP A 98 -34.91 6.35 12.24
C ASP A 98 -34.00 7.30 11.44
N MET A 99 -32.95 7.79 12.10
CA MET A 99 -31.96 8.66 11.47
C MET A 99 -30.72 7.86 11.04
N TRP A 100 -30.41 7.89 9.74
CA TRP A 100 -29.18 7.31 9.23
C TRP A 100 -27.98 8.22 9.51
N LEU A 101 -27.01 7.71 10.29
CA LEU A 101 -25.80 8.44 10.69
C LEU A 101 -24.61 8.22 9.74
N GLY A 102 -24.72 7.30 8.77
CA GLY A 102 -23.66 6.96 7.82
C GLY A 102 -23.23 5.50 7.87
N SER A 103 -22.20 5.16 7.08
CA SER A 103 -21.56 3.84 7.10
C SER A 103 -20.40 3.81 8.08
N GLY A 104 -20.41 2.82 8.97
CA GLY A 104 -19.34 2.56 9.93
C GLY A 104 -18.74 1.18 9.75
N PHE A 105 -17.67 0.92 10.49
CA PHE A 105 -17.13 -0.43 10.67
C PHE A 105 -16.81 -0.65 12.15
N LEU A 106 -16.83 -1.91 12.58
CA LEU A 106 -16.48 -2.24 13.96
C LEU A 106 -14.99 -1.98 14.18
N TRP A 107 -14.67 -1.08 15.11
CA TRP A 107 -13.30 -0.80 15.47
C TRP A 107 -12.71 -2.00 16.22
N GLU A 108 -11.53 -2.42 15.78
CA GLU A 108 -10.74 -3.45 16.44
C GLU A 108 -9.51 -2.78 17.05
N ASN A 109 -8.85 -3.45 18.00
CA ASN A 109 -7.62 -2.95 18.62
C ASN A 109 -6.56 -2.52 17.60
N ARG A 110 -6.39 -3.28 16.51
CA ARG A 110 -5.46 -2.93 15.42
C ARG A 110 -5.79 -1.61 14.74
N HIS A 111 -7.07 -1.25 14.62
CA HIS A 111 -7.52 -0.01 13.99
C HIS A 111 -7.23 1.17 14.93
N ALA A 112 -7.59 1.04 16.20
CA ALA A 112 -7.33 2.06 17.22
C ALA A 112 -5.83 2.33 17.40
N GLN A 113 -5.01 1.27 17.45
CA GLN A 113 -3.56 1.39 17.53
C GLN A 113 -2.98 2.12 16.31
N ARG A 114 -3.48 1.84 15.10
CA ARG A 114 -3.02 2.54 13.90
C ARG A 114 -3.37 4.02 13.94
N VAL A 115 -4.58 4.39 14.36
CA VAL A 115 -4.95 5.80 14.51
C VAL A 115 -4.05 6.50 15.53
N PHE A 116 -3.81 5.87 16.68
CA PHE A 116 -2.93 6.42 17.70
C PHE A 116 -1.50 6.66 17.17
N GLU A 117 -0.97 5.73 16.39
CA GLU A 117 0.33 5.86 15.72
C GLU A 117 0.37 6.94 14.62
N ILE A 118 -0.75 7.24 13.98
CA ILE A 118 -0.89 8.39 13.06
C ILE A 118 -0.87 9.69 13.84
N LEU A 119 -1.67 9.78 14.90
CA LEU A 119 -1.83 11.00 15.70
C LEU A 119 -0.54 11.41 16.40
N LYS A 120 0.32 10.44 16.76
CA LYS A 120 1.66 10.70 17.32
C LYS A 120 2.65 11.28 16.30
N ARG A 121 2.42 11.10 15.01
CA ARG A 121 3.33 11.53 13.94
C ARG A 121 2.91 12.89 13.41
N ASP A 122 3.89 13.65 12.91
CA ASP A 122 3.60 14.86 12.15
C ASP A 122 2.82 14.50 10.89
N TRP A 123 1.57 14.95 10.79
CA TRP A 123 0.66 14.71 9.67
C TRP A 123 1.28 15.06 8.31
N THR A 124 2.12 16.10 8.29
CA THR A 124 2.83 16.56 7.08
C THR A 124 3.77 15.50 6.51
N SER A 125 4.30 14.61 7.36
CA SER A 125 5.16 13.49 6.96
C SER A 125 4.39 12.33 6.31
N ILE A 126 3.07 12.24 6.51
CA ILE A 126 2.24 11.11 6.08
C ILE A 126 1.57 11.39 4.73
N VAL A 127 0.97 12.57 4.57
CA VAL A 127 0.21 12.94 3.36
C VAL A 127 1.15 13.18 2.17
N GLY A 128 2.42 13.46 2.42
CA GLY A 128 3.39 13.81 1.40
C GLY A 128 3.06 15.15 0.73
N ARG A 129 4.06 15.81 0.14
CA ARG A 129 3.79 16.97 -0.70
C ARG A 129 2.99 16.51 -1.93
N GLU A 130 1.95 17.28 -2.27
CA GLU A 130 1.17 17.06 -3.48
C GLU A 130 2.09 16.83 -4.68
N SER A 131 1.93 15.69 -5.36
CA SER A 131 2.77 15.34 -6.51
C SER A 131 2.72 16.45 -7.56
N THR A 132 3.85 16.70 -8.23
CA THR A 132 3.94 17.71 -9.30
C THR A 132 2.85 17.52 -10.35
N VAL A 133 2.49 16.28 -10.66
CA VAL A 133 1.41 15.91 -11.59
C VAL A 133 0.05 16.42 -11.10
N LYS A 134 -0.33 16.13 -9.84
CA LYS A 134 -1.60 16.62 -9.26
C LYS A 134 -1.67 18.15 -9.23
N LYS A 135 -0.56 18.84 -8.91
CA LYS A 135 -0.48 20.31 -8.94
C LYS A 135 -0.76 20.87 -10.34
N VAL A 136 -0.16 20.28 -11.37
CA VAL A 136 -0.36 20.69 -12.77
C VAL A 136 -1.81 20.47 -13.19
N VAL A 137 -2.39 19.29 -12.90
CA VAL A 137 -3.79 18.98 -13.21
C VAL A 137 -4.75 19.96 -12.54
N ARG A 138 -4.57 20.24 -11.24
CA ARG A 138 -5.38 21.23 -10.51
C ARG A 138 -5.27 22.63 -11.14
N LYS A 139 -4.08 23.05 -11.56
CA LYS A 139 -3.86 24.35 -12.22
C LYS A 139 -4.57 24.46 -13.57
N ILE A 140 -4.69 23.34 -14.29
CA ILE A 140 -5.41 23.28 -15.57
C ILE A 140 -6.92 23.24 -15.35
N GLN A 141 -7.42 22.47 -14.37
CA GLN A 141 -8.84 22.35 -14.06
C GLN A 141 -9.42 23.57 -13.35
N GLY A 142 -8.65 24.26 -12.51
CA GLY A 142 -9.05 25.50 -11.82
C GLY A 142 -8.98 26.75 -12.69
N LYS A 143 -8.76 26.61 -14.00
CA LYS A 143 -8.70 27.71 -14.97
C LYS A 143 -9.99 27.87 -15.80
N LYS A 144 -11.09 27.26 -15.35
CA LYS A 144 -12.44 27.47 -15.88
C LYS A 144 -13.24 28.35 -14.94
#